data_AF-A0A2V9GKQ7-F1
#
_entry.id   AF-A0A2V9GKQ7-F1
#
_cell.length_a   1.000
_cell.length_b   1.000
_cell.length_c   1.000
_cell.angle_alpha   90.00
_cell.angle_beta   90.00
_cell.angle_gamma   90.00
#
_symmetry.space_group_name_H-M   'P 1'
#
loop_
_entity.id
_entity.type
_entity.pdbx_description
1 polymer ?
#
loop_
_entity_poly.entity_id
_entity_poly.type
_entity_poly.pdbx_seq_one_letter_code
_entity_poly.pdbx_strand_id
1 'polypeptide(L)'
;MTPLPVLIAALAASMAPCSPPLGGRPHYVIPGALRDVTYHDQLTLDAYAPAGEPRPAAIIIHGSEGTKITHVTQLFEVLDRAGFAWFSVDYHSSEDVAEAIRYVRCPGRFNITPEIVLIGEDTGAGIALSLAAHGGFRGVVTFGTKLGDTGPSPGKENAMKDGTTAAALMFHGTSDEESPPAAAEVLCKQLPHCSFYPVPGAIHNFENWHPDQWDWKDELTAWLRRDRRGLWKDIVYDRPEGRELLMDAYIPEGHKPLPAVIIVHGGGWEAGNKVTYVSPLFEPLAEAGFAWFSIDYRLAPYVHIPEQLE
;
A
#
# COMPACT_ATOMS: atom_id res chain seq x y z
N MET A 1 14.48 54.76 -25.64
CA MET A 1 13.91 53.66 -24.84
C MET A 1 13.99 52.39 -25.67
N THR A 2 15.02 51.59 -25.44
CA THR A 2 15.23 50.28 -26.08
C THR A 2 14.53 49.21 -25.23
N PRO A 3 13.75 48.28 -25.81
CA PRO A 3 13.21 47.18 -25.02
C PRO A 3 14.28 46.11 -24.85
N LEU A 4 14.55 45.73 -23.60
CA LEU A 4 15.36 44.57 -23.24
C LEU A 4 14.57 43.29 -23.59
N PRO A 5 15.17 42.26 -24.22
CA PRO A 5 14.50 40.99 -24.40
C PRO A 5 14.50 40.23 -23.07
N VAL A 6 13.31 39.85 -22.60
CA VAL A 6 13.13 38.93 -21.47
C VAL A 6 13.52 37.53 -21.95
N LEU A 7 14.68 37.05 -21.52
CA LEU A 7 15.10 35.67 -21.73
C LEU A 7 14.29 34.77 -20.77
N ILE A 8 13.27 34.08 -21.28
CA ILE A 8 12.60 33.00 -20.54
C ILE A 8 13.50 31.77 -20.66
N ALA A 9 14.40 31.58 -19.70
CA ALA A 9 15.10 30.31 -19.52
C ALA A 9 14.14 29.32 -18.87
N ALA A 10 13.56 28.41 -19.66
CA ALA A 10 12.89 27.24 -19.13
C ALA A 10 13.95 26.35 -18.44
N LEU A 11 13.92 26.28 -17.11
CA LEU A 11 14.65 25.24 -16.38
C LEU A 11 14.03 23.89 -16.74
N ALA A 12 14.61 23.20 -17.73
CA ALA A 12 14.47 21.76 -17.80
C ALA A 12 15.20 21.21 -16.57
N ALA A 13 14.46 20.75 -15.57
CA ALA A 13 15.03 19.96 -14.49
C ALA A 13 15.72 18.76 -15.13
N SER A 14 17.05 18.73 -15.04
CA SER A 14 17.87 17.63 -15.53
C SER A 14 17.53 16.38 -14.72
N MET A 15 16.54 15.60 -15.16
CA MET A 15 16.32 14.27 -14.61
C MET A 15 17.52 13.42 -15.03
N ALA A 16 18.29 12.93 -14.05
CA ALA A 16 19.34 11.95 -14.31
C ALA A 16 18.72 10.79 -15.12
N PRO A 17 19.38 10.35 -16.22
CA PRO A 17 18.83 9.28 -17.04
C PRO A 17 18.63 8.02 -16.19
N CYS A 18 17.55 7.31 -16.44
CA CYS A 18 17.31 6.03 -15.78
C CYS A 18 18.46 5.06 -16.08
N SER A 19 18.87 4.28 -15.08
CA SER A 19 19.68 3.10 -15.32
C SER A 19 18.92 2.11 -16.23
N PRO A 20 19.59 1.30 -17.06
CA PRO A 20 18.89 0.25 -17.81
C PRO A 20 18.18 -0.73 -16.84
N PRO A 21 17.12 -1.42 -17.29
CA PRO A 21 16.53 -2.51 -16.51
C PRO A 21 17.59 -3.58 -16.26
N LEU A 22 17.76 -3.95 -14.99
CA LEU A 22 18.61 -5.09 -14.64
C LEU A 22 17.71 -6.31 -14.43
N GLY A 23 18.26 -7.49 -14.74
CA GLY A 23 17.50 -8.73 -14.75
C GLY A 23 16.86 -9.04 -13.39
N GLY A 24 15.76 -9.79 -13.44
CA GLY A 24 15.10 -10.40 -12.29
C GLY A 24 14.69 -11.82 -12.63
N ARG A 25 14.38 -12.62 -11.61
CA ARG A 25 13.91 -14.01 -11.78
C ARG A 25 12.42 -14.09 -11.43
N PRO A 26 11.66 -15.04 -12.00
CA PRO A 26 10.31 -15.29 -11.52
C PRO A 26 10.31 -15.61 -10.02
N HIS A 27 9.38 -15.00 -9.29
CA HIS A 27 9.13 -15.32 -7.89
C HIS A 27 8.35 -16.64 -7.81
N TYR A 28 8.77 -17.57 -6.95
CA TYR A 28 8.18 -18.91 -6.88
C TYR A 28 6.98 -19.02 -5.94
N VAL A 29 6.82 -18.07 -5.00
CA VAL A 29 5.65 -18.00 -4.09
C VAL A 29 4.49 -17.18 -4.65
N ILE A 30 4.78 -16.07 -5.33
CA ILE A 30 3.78 -15.07 -5.77
C ILE A 30 3.80 -15.05 -7.30
N PRO A 31 2.79 -15.66 -7.96
CA PRO A 31 2.70 -15.65 -9.42
C PRO A 31 2.75 -14.22 -9.99
N GLY A 32 3.57 -14.02 -11.02
CA GLY A 32 3.72 -12.73 -11.68
C GLY A 32 4.64 -11.73 -10.97
N ALA A 33 5.10 -12.02 -9.76
CA ALA A 33 6.15 -11.24 -9.13
C ALA A 33 7.54 -11.62 -9.66
N LEU A 34 8.47 -10.68 -9.59
CA LEU A 34 9.89 -10.84 -9.84
C LEU A 34 10.63 -10.83 -8.51
N ARG A 35 11.69 -11.64 -8.43
CA ARG A 35 12.64 -11.62 -7.32
C ARG A 35 14.05 -11.27 -7.79
N ASP A 36 14.86 -10.78 -6.86
CA ASP A 36 16.27 -10.46 -7.07
C ASP A 36 16.48 -9.49 -8.25
N VAL A 37 15.58 -8.52 -8.44
CA VAL A 37 15.74 -7.46 -9.44
C VAL A 37 16.85 -6.54 -8.96
N THR A 38 18.01 -6.58 -9.60
CA THR A 38 19.10 -5.66 -9.25
C THR A 38 18.68 -4.22 -9.53
N TYR A 39 18.93 -3.31 -8.60
CA TYR A 39 18.63 -1.88 -8.83
C TYR A 39 19.87 -1.00 -8.76
N HIS A 40 20.88 -1.43 -7.99
CA HIS A 40 22.17 -0.75 -7.86
C HIS A 40 23.25 -1.75 -7.39
N ASP A 41 24.39 -1.84 -8.08
CA ASP A 41 25.49 -2.77 -7.75
C ASP A 41 25.07 -4.23 -7.48
N GLN A 42 25.08 -4.66 -6.22
CA GLN A 42 24.63 -5.99 -5.76
C GLN A 42 23.32 -5.93 -4.99
N LEU A 43 22.73 -4.74 -4.83
CA LEU A 43 21.46 -4.54 -4.16
C LEU A 43 20.30 -4.89 -5.06
N THR A 44 19.35 -5.60 -4.47
CA THR A 44 18.22 -6.17 -5.18
C THR A 44 16.90 -5.80 -4.50
N LEU A 45 15.83 -5.86 -5.27
CA LEU A 45 14.48 -5.78 -4.77
C LEU A 45 13.63 -6.91 -5.35
N ASP A 46 12.60 -7.28 -4.61
CA ASP A 46 11.51 -8.11 -5.13
C ASP A 46 10.38 -7.17 -5.55
N ALA A 47 9.73 -7.47 -6.67
CA ALA A 47 8.78 -6.57 -7.31
C ALA A 47 7.52 -7.30 -7.78
N TYR A 48 6.37 -6.73 -7.50
CA TYR A 48 5.10 -7.12 -8.10
C TYR A 48 4.43 -5.89 -8.70
N ALA A 49 4.34 -5.86 -10.02
CA ALA A 49 3.66 -4.83 -10.79
C ALA A 49 2.89 -5.51 -11.94
N PRO A 50 1.66 -5.96 -11.70
CA PRO A 50 0.90 -6.74 -12.68
C PRO A 50 0.55 -5.90 -13.92
N ALA A 51 0.37 -6.57 -15.06
CA ALA A 51 -0.13 -5.95 -16.28
C ALA A 51 -1.59 -5.48 -16.11
N GLY A 52 -2.04 -4.58 -16.99
CA GLY A 52 -3.38 -3.98 -16.95
C GLY A 52 -3.33 -2.50 -16.58
N GLU A 53 -4.32 -2.01 -15.83
CA GLU A 53 -4.33 -0.62 -15.35
C GLU A 53 -3.14 -0.37 -14.39
N PRO A 54 -2.38 0.72 -14.56
CA PRO A 54 -1.26 1.05 -13.68
C PRO A 54 -1.71 1.21 -12.22
N ARG A 55 -0.99 0.58 -11.30
CA ARG A 55 -1.29 0.64 -9.85
C ARG A 55 -0.39 1.64 -9.12
N PRO A 56 -0.83 2.33 -8.05
CA PRO A 56 0.11 3.00 -7.15
C PRO A 56 1.10 2.00 -6.54
N ALA A 57 2.27 2.47 -6.14
CA ALA A 57 3.34 1.63 -5.63
C ALA A 57 3.50 1.75 -4.11
N ALA A 58 3.79 0.63 -3.46
CA ALA A 58 4.28 0.57 -2.09
C ALA A 58 5.74 0.12 -2.08
N ILE A 59 6.63 0.91 -1.47
CA ILE A 59 8.03 0.53 -1.24
C ILE A 59 8.17 0.09 0.20
N ILE A 60 8.55 -1.16 0.42
CA ILE A 60 8.68 -1.78 1.73
C ILE A 60 10.14 -1.78 2.15
N ILE A 61 10.41 -1.21 3.33
CA ILE A 61 11.72 -1.01 3.93
C ILE A 61 11.73 -1.79 5.24
N HIS A 62 12.32 -2.99 5.21
CA HIS A 62 12.37 -3.90 6.36
C HIS A 62 13.27 -3.36 7.50
N GLY A 63 13.15 -3.91 8.70
CA GLY A 63 14.05 -3.63 9.83
C GLY A 63 15.48 -4.16 9.67
N SER A 64 16.33 -3.97 10.68
CA SER A 64 17.76 -4.29 10.62
C SER A 64 18.05 -5.80 10.60
N GLU A 65 17.12 -6.59 11.13
CA GLU A 65 17.16 -8.06 11.12
C GLU A 65 16.41 -8.65 9.90
N GLY A 66 15.85 -7.77 9.05
CA GLY A 66 15.06 -8.14 7.88
C GLY A 66 15.86 -8.20 6.58
N THR A 67 15.21 -8.71 5.54
CA THR A 67 15.64 -8.68 4.14
C THR A 67 14.41 -8.49 3.26
N LYS A 68 14.57 -8.34 1.95
CA LYS A 68 13.44 -8.21 1.02
C LYS A 68 12.42 -9.37 1.06
N ILE A 69 12.77 -10.53 1.63
CA ILE A 69 11.90 -11.72 1.71
C ILE A 69 11.35 -12.00 3.12
N THR A 70 11.95 -11.46 4.19
CA THR A 70 11.54 -11.77 5.56
C THR A 70 10.60 -10.69 6.10
N HIS A 71 9.72 -11.09 7.02
CA HIS A 71 8.91 -10.18 7.86
C HIS A 71 7.89 -9.29 7.12
N VAL A 72 7.74 -9.44 5.80
CA VAL A 72 6.87 -8.57 4.97
C VAL A 72 5.76 -9.32 4.22
N THR A 73 5.70 -10.66 4.33
CA THR A 73 4.76 -11.48 3.54
C THR A 73 3.29 -11.17 3.83
N GLN A 74 2.96 -10.81 5.08
CA GLN A 74 1.60 -10.41 5.46
C GLN A 74 1.15 -9.11 4.79
N LEU A 75 2.09 -8.24 4.38
CA LEU A 75 1.78 -6.99 3.68
C LEU A 75 1.39 -7.23 2.22
N PHE A 76 1.92 -8.25 1.57
CA PHE A 76 1.67 -8.49 0.14
C PHE A 76 0.18 -8.73 -0.15
N GLU A 77 -0.49 -9.50 0.72
CA GLU A 77 -1.94 -9.72 0.64
C GLU A 77 -2.70 -8.40 0.76
N VAL A 78 -2.38 -7.60 1.78
CA VAL A 78 -3.04 -6.31 2.05
C VAL A 78 -2.84 -5.33 0.89
N LEU A 79 -1.63 -5.28 0.33
CA LEU A 79 -1.28 -4.42 -0.80
C LEU A 79 -1.99 -4.85 -2.09
N ASP A 80 -2.09 -6.14 -2.37
CA ASP A 80 -2.82 -6.62 -3.54
C ASP A 80 -4.33 -6.35 -3.40
N ARG A 81 -4.93 -6.63 -2.21
CA ARG A 81 -6.32 -6.24 -1.90
C ARG A 81 -6.53 -4.73 -2.07
N ALA A 82 -5.60 -3.90 -1.61
CA ALA A 82 -5.64 -2.44 -1.78
C ALA A 82 -5.39 -1.96 -3.23
N GLY A 83 -5.06 -2.87 -4.15
CA GLY A 83 -4.80 -2.55 -5.55
C GLY A 83 -3.49 -1.80 -5.76
N PHE A 84 -2.44 -2.20 -5.04
CA PHE A 84 -1.08 -1.66 -5.15
C PHE A 84 -0.15 -2.62 -5.89
N ALA A 85 0.83 -2.04 -6.59
CA ALA A 85 2.08 -2.71 -6.87
C ALA A 85 2.98 -2.61 -5.63
N TRP A 86 3.84 -3.59 -5.38
CA TRP A 86 4.72 -3.58 -4.22
C TRP A 86 6.16 -3.89 -4.60
N PHE A 87 7.09 -3.31 -3.84
CA PHE A 87 8.53 -3.47 -4.02
C PHE A 87 9.18 -3.61 -2.65
N SER A 88 9.83 -4.73 -2.39
CA SER A 88 10.55 -4.97 -1.14
C SER A 88 12.04 -4.86 -1.41
N VAL A 89 12.74 -3.97 -0.72
CA VAL A 89 14.11 -3.56 -1.08
C VAL A 89 15.13 -4.10 -0.09
N ASP A 90 16.22 -4.72 -0.57
CA ASP A 90 17.43 -4.90 0.24
C ASP A 90 18.25 -3.61 0.19
N TYR A 91 18.81 -3.19 1.31
CA TYR A 91 19.56 -1.93 1.41
C TYR A 91 20.61 -1.98 2.53
N HIS A 92 21.61 -1.09 2.50
CA HIS A 92 22.55 -0.89 3.62
C HIS A 92 22.42 0.50 4.26
N SER A 93 21.79 1.44 3.56
CA SER A 93 21.67 2.84 3.96
C SER A 93 20.38 3.49 3.46
N SER A 94 20.05 4.66 3.98
CA SER A 94 18.93 5.49 3.47
C SER A 94 19.12 5.92 2.02
N GLU A 95 20.36 6.12 1.60
CA GLU A 95 20.77 6.49 0.25
C GLU A 95 20.47 5.35 -0.73
N ASP A 96 20.71 4.10 -0.32
CA ASP A 96 20.34 2.92 -1.12
C ASP A 96 18.83 2.80 -1.33
N VAL A 97 18.03 3.14 -0.31
CA VAL A 97 16.56 3.17 -0.41
C VAL A 97 16.11 4.28 -1.37
N ALA A 98 16.72 5.46 -1.28
CA ALA A 98 16.46 6.55 -2.21
C ALA A 98 16.79 6.17 -3.66
N GLU A 99 17.88 5.43 -3.88
CA GLU A 99 18.26 4.90 -5.18
C GLU A 99 17.27 3.83 -5.68
N ALA A 100 16.80 2.93 -4.82
CA ALA A 100 15.74 1.98 -5.14
C ALA A 100 14.44 2.68 -5.57
N ILE A 101 14.04 3.74 -4.85
CA ILE A 101 12.87 4.57 -5.20
C ILE A 101 13.07 5.20 -6.58
N ARG A 102 14.26 5.73 -6.87
CA ARG A 102 14.60 6.30 -8.19
C ARG A 102 14.53 5.25 -9.29
N TYR A 103 15.03 4.04 -9.03
CA TYR A 103 14.94 2.91 -9.94
C TYR A 103 13.49 2.55 -10.26
N VAL A 104 12.64 2.39 -9.23
CA VAL A 104 11.21 2.06 -9.38
C VAL A 104 10.44 3.15 -10.12
N ARG A 105 10.71 4.43 -9.83
CA ARG A 105 10.06 5.58 -10.48
C ARG A 105 10.39 5.76 -11.97
N CYS A 106 11.37 5.02 -12.49
CA CYS A 106 11.76 5.19 -13.88
C CYS A 106 10.56 4.94 -14.83
N PRO A 107 10.23 5.89 -15.71
CA PRO A 107 9.10 5.76 -16.62
C PRO A 107 9.16 4.48 -17.48
N GLY A 108 8.05 3.75 -17.53
CA GLY A 108 7.91 2.53 -18.33
C GLY A 108 8.64 1.29 -17.78
N ARG A 109 9.32 1.38 -16.63
CA ARG A 109 9.97 0.21 -16.01
C ARG A 109 8.97 -0.77 -15.41
N PHE A 110 8.01 -0.25 -14.67
CA PHE A 110 6.94 -1.01 -14.03
C PHE A 110 5.59 -0.41 -14.39
N ASN A 111 4.54 -1.23 -14.39
CA ASN A 111 3.17 -0.80 -14.67
C ASN A 111 2.55 -0.11 -13.44
N ILE A 112 3.07 1.07 -13.10
CA ILE A 112 2.71 1.82 -11.90
C ILE A 112 2.32 3.26 -12.20
N THR A 113 1.51 3.86 -11.33
CA THR A 113 1.27 5.31 -11.32
C THR A 113 2.43 6.03 -10.62
N PRO A 114 2.52 7.37 -10.70
CA PRO A 114 3.51 8.14 -9.94
C PRO A 114 3.30 8.14 -8.42
N GLU A 115 2.13 7.70 -7.93
CA GLU A 115 1.83 7.68 -6.50
C GLU A 115 2.59 6.56 -5.78
N ILE A 116 3.38 6.95 -4.77
CA ILE A 116 4.16 6.02 -3.95
C ILE A 116 3.82 6.19 -2.47
N VAL A 117 3.60 5.08 -1.79
CA VAL A 117 3.57 4.97 -0.32
C VAL A 117 4.85 4.29 0.14
N LEU A 118 5.47 4.80 1.21
CA LEU A 118 6.58 4.13 1.89
C LEU A 118 6.02 3.31 3.06
N ILE A 119 6.49 2.08 3.23
CA ILE A 119 6.14 1.22 4.36
C ILE A 119 7.44 0.83 5.04
N GLY A 120 7.61 1.22 6.30
CA GLY A 120 8.80 0.91 7.08
C GLY A 120 8.49 0.09 8.32
N GLU A 121 9.34 -0.88 8.62
CA GLU A 121 9.24 -1.73 9.80
C GLU A 121 10.46 -1.50 10.70
N ASP A 122 10.31 -1.54 12.03
CA ASP A 122 11.42 -1.44 12.98
C ASP A 122 12.32 -0.21 12.68
N THR A 123 13.60 -0.40 12.33
CA THR A 123 14.54 0.67 11.95
C THR A 123 14.27 1.23 10.55
N GLY A 124 13.70 0.41 9.66
CA GLY A 124 13.21 0.83 8.35
C GLY A 124 12.09 1.87 8.43
N ALA A 125 11.30 1.88 9.53
CA ALA A 125 10.31 2.91 9.80
C ALA A 125 10.93 4.31 9.92
N GLY A 126 12.09 4.43 10.57
CA GLY A 126 12.81 5.70 10.69
C GLY A 126 13.27 6.23 9.32
N ILE A 127 13.78 5.33 8.46
CA ILE A 127 14.19 5.67 7.09
C ILE A 127 12.97 6.11 6.27
N ALA A 128 11.86 5.36 6.33
CA ALA A 128 10.63 5.67 5.62
C ALA A 128 10.07 7.05 6.02
N LEU A 129 10.01 7.35 7.32
CA LEU A 129 9.57 8.64 7.85
C LEU A 129 10.48 9.79 7.39
N SER A 130 11.80 9.60 7.46
CA SER A 130 12.79 10.59 7.03
C SER A 130 12.67 10.90 5.53
N LEU A 131 12.57 9.87 4.68
CA LEU A 131 12.38 10.04 3.24
C LEU A 131 11.04 10.71 2.93
N ALA A 132 9.95 10.31 3.60
CA ALA A 132 8.62 10.89 3.42
C ALA A 132 8.57 12.38 3.78
N ALA A 133 9.38 12.83 4.75
CA ALA A 133 9.48 14.23 5.15
C ALA A 133 10.02 15.15 4.03
N HIS A 134 10.74 14.60 3.04
CA HIS A 134 11.25 15.35 1.89
C HIS A 134 10.20 15.52 0.76
N GLY A 135 8.98 14.98 0.93
CA GLY A 135 7.89 15.12 -0.02
C GLY A 135 7.96 14.17 -1.22
N GLY A 136 6.97 14.28 -2.11
CA GLY A 136 6.86 13.41 -3.29
C GLY A 136 6.31 12.01 -3.02
N PHE A 137 5.78 11.76 -1.83
CA PHE A 137 5.12 10.51 -1.45
C PHE A 137 3.67 10.77 -1.05
N ARG A 138 2.78 9.85 -1.40
CA ARG A 138 1.36 9.90 -1.04
C ARG A 138 1.15 9.76 0.47
N GLY A 139 2.02 8.99 1.11
CA GLY A 139 1.98 8.75 2.54
C GLY A 139 3.07 7.79 3.00
N VAL A 140 3.16 7.61 4.31
CA VAL A 140 4.09 6.70 4.97
C VAL A 140 3.33 5.85 5.98
N VAL A 141 3.63 4.55 6.00
CA VAL A 141 3.09 3.59 6.96
C VAL A 141 4.24 3.02 7.75
N THR A 142 4.07 2.88 9.07
CA THR A 142 5.09 2.25 9.91
C THR A 142 4.53 1.13 10.77
N PHE A 143 5.35 0.12 11.02
CA PHE A 143 5.08 -0.98 11.95
C PHE A 143 6.22 -1.08 12.98
N GLY A 144 5.86 -1.06 14.27
CA GLY A 144 6.84 -1.27 15.36
C GLY A 144 8.01 -0.28 15.32
N THR A 145 7.73 1.00 15.03
CA THR A 145 8.74 2.02 14.75
C THR A 145 9.82 2.07 15.82
N LYS A 146 11.04 1.68 15.46
CA LYS A 146 12.20 1.83 16.33
C LYS A 146 12.87 3.17 16.07
N LEU A 147 12.64 4.09 17.00
CA LEU A 147 13.30 5.38 16.99
C LEU A 147 14.78 5.20 17.36
N GLY A 148 15.65 5.12 16.34
CA GLY A 148 17.09 5.27 16.52
C GLY A 148 17.50 6.73 16.69
N ASP A 149 18.80 6.99 16.91
CA ASP A 149 19.40 8.35 16.88
C ASP A 149 19.22 9.06 15.51
N THR A 150 18.70 8.33 14.50
CA THR A 150 18.33 8.81 13.17
C THR A 150 16.88 9.30 13.07
N GLY A 151 16.16 9.39 14.20
CA GLY A 151 14.92 10.15 14.25
C GLY A 151 15.11 11.52 13.61
N PRO A 152 14.06 12.12 13.00
CA PRO A 152 14.20 13.40 12.32
C PRO A 152 14.84 14.39 13.29
N SER A 153 16.11 14.76 13.02
CA SER A 153 16.80 15.73 13.85
C SER A 153 15.97 17.01 13.81
N PRO A 154 15.53 17.55 14.96
CA PRO A 154 14.82 18.81 14.99
C PRO A 154 15.83 19.90 14.62
N GLY A 155 15.95 20.18 13.33
CA GLY A 155 16.85 21.21 12.81
C GLY A 155 17.64 20.77 11.59
N LYS A 156 17.00 20.79 10.42
CA LYS A 156 17.37 21.71 9.34
C LYS A 156 16.09 22.15 8.65
N GLU A 157 15.61 23.34 9.00
CA GLU A 157 14.65 24.11 8.19
C GLU A 157 15.24 24.29 6.79
N ASN A 158 15.02 23.33 5.87
CA ASN A 158 15.20 23.53 4.43
C ASN A 158 14.77 22.26 3.66
N ALA A 159 13.46 22.01 3.60
CA ALA A 159 12.82 21.28 2.51
C ALA A 159 11.29 21.42 2.61
N MET A 160 10.77 22.64 2.55
CA MET A 160 9.34 22.87 2.37
C MET A 160 9.16 23.71 1.12
N LYS A 161 9.14 23.04 -0.03
CA LYS A 161 8.94 23.69 -1.33
C LYS A 161 7.85 23.11 -2.22
N ASP A 162 7.12 22.08 -1.79
CA ASP A 162 5.83 21.75 -2.42
C ASP A 162 4.86 21.28 -1.33
N GLY A 163 3.81 22.06 -1.12
CA GLY A 163 2.94 22.10 0.06
C GLY A 163 2.03 20.89 0.30
N THR A 164 2.52 19.66 0.19
CA THR A 164 1.79 18.47 0.67
C THR A 164 2.75 17.55 1.43
N THR A 165 2.65 17.60 2.76
CA THR A 165 3.32 16.66 3.65
C THR A 165 2.65 15.29 3.54
N ALA A 166 3.42 14.22 3.36
CA ALA A 166 2.93 12.85 3.33
C ALA A 166 2.13 12.53 4.61
N ALA A 167 0.89 12.05 4.49
CA ALA A 167 0.15 11.59 5.66
C ALA A 167 0.80 10.33 6.24
N ALA A 168 0.71 10.14 7.55
CA ALA A 168 1.31 9.00 8.24
C ALA A 168 0.25 8.09 8.86
N LEU A 169 0.48 6.78 8.80
CA LEU A 169 -0.26 5.78 9.57
C LEU A 169 0.74 4.91 10.34
N MET A 170 0.67 4.92 11.66
CA MET A 170 1.65 4.26 12.51
C MET A 170 0.99 3.15 13.32
N PHE A 171 1.30 1.89 13.01
CA PHE A 171 0.90 0.72 13.80
C PHE A 171 1.98 0.39 14.82
N HIS A 172 1.59 0.16 16.08
CA HIS A 172 2.56 -0.18 17.13
C HIS A 172 1.96 -1.12 18.17
N GLY A 173 2.69 -2.19 18.51
CA GLY A 173 2.26 -3.16 19.51
C GLY A 173 2.27 -2.57 20.93
N THR A 174 1.19 -2.77 21.70
CA THR A 174 1.11 -2.20 23.06
C THR A 174 1.99 -2.93 24.07
N SER A 175 2.45 -4.13 23.74
CA SER A 175 3.33 -4.98 24.55
C SER A 175 4.75 -5.04 23.97
N ASP A 176 5.11 -4.05 23.15
CA ASP A 176 6.47 -3.86 22.66
C ASP A 176 7.38 -3.37 23.80
N GLU A 177 8.28 -4.25 24.26
CA GLU A 177 9.29 -3.96 25.29
C GLU A 177 10.62 -3.47 24.71
N GLU A 178 10.83 -3.60 23.38
CA GLU A 178 12.07 -3.20 22.70
C GLU A 178 12.02 -1.73 22.28
N SER A 179 10.87 -1.31 21.73
CA SER A 179 10.58 0.08 21.38
C SER A 179 9.21 0.48 21.94
N PRO A 180 9.16 1.04 23.16
CA PRO A 180 7.89 1.32 23.81
C PRO A 180 6.97 2.23 22.98
N PRO A 181 5.67 1.88 22.83
CA PRO A 181 4.74 2.53 21.90
C PRO A 181 4.51 4.02 22.21
N ALA A 182 4.73 4.45 23.46
CA ALA A 182 4.56 5.83 23.88
C ALA A 182 5.44 6.80 23.07
N ALA A 183 6.66 6.39 22.70
CA ALA A 183 7.55 7.23 21.91
C ALA A 183 7.04 7.40 20.47
N ALA A 184 6.56 6.31 19.85
CA ALA A 184 5.95 6.34 18.53
C ALA A 184 4.65 7.17 18.51
N GLU A 185 3.83 7.08 19.56
CA GLU A 185 2.62 7.90 19.70
C GLU A 185 2.95 9.40 19.81
N VAL A 186 3.97 9.75 20.60
CA VAL A 186 4.45 11.14 20.72
C VAL A 186 4.98 11.65 19.38
N LEU A 187 5.74 10.84 18.65
CA LEU A 187 6.19 11.19 17.30
C LEU A 187 5.01 11.43 16.36
N CYS A 188 4.01 10.54 16.35
CA CYS A 188 2.84 10.70 15.50
C CYS A 188 2.12 12.03 15.76
N LYS A 189 1.98 12.44 17.03
CA LYS A 189 1.39 13.74 17.39
C LYS A 189 2.15 14.95 16.86
N GLN A 190 3.43 14.79 16.52
CA GLN A 190 4.27 15.85 15.93
C GLN A 190 4.21 15.86 14.39
N LEU A 191 3.80 14.75 13.77
CA LEU A 191 3.72 14.64 12.32
C LEU A 191 2.38 15.20 11.79
N PRO A 192 2.41 15.94 10.67
CA PRO A 192 1.19 16.43 10.04
C PRO A 192 0.38 15.26 9.46
N HIS A 193 -0.93 15.25 9.71
CA HIS A 193 -1.85 14.21 9.22
C HIS A 193 -1.43 12.77 9.59
N CYS A 194 -0.99 12.57 10.83
CA CYS A 194 -0.65 11.25 11.35
C CYS A 194 -1.83 10.60 12.09
N SER A 195 -2.06 9.32 11.83
CA SER A 195 -2.95 8.45 12.58
C SER A 195 -2.12 7.39 13.31
N PHE A 196 -2.27 7.31 14.63
CA PHE A 196 -1.62 6.28 15.44
C PHE A 196 -2.62 5.16 15.73
N TYR A 197 -2.22 3.91 15.49
CA TYR A 197 -3.02 2.73 15.71
C TYR A 197 -2.29 1.78 16.68
N PRO A 198 -2.67 1.77 17.98
CA PRO A 198 -2.14 0.80 18.92
C PRO A 198 -2.71 -0.59 18.64
N VAL A 199 -1.87 -1.62 18.64
CA VAL A 199 -2.28 -3.03 18.46
C VAL A 199 -2.23 -3.74 19.81
N PRO A 200 -3.39 -4.00 20.46
CA PRO A 200 -3.43 -4.53 21.81
C PRO A 200 -2.72 -5.88 21.98
N GLY A 201 -1.87 -5.97 23.00
CA GLY A 201 -1.11 -7.18 23.34
C GLY A 201 0.00 -7.57 22.35
N ALA A 202 0.15 -6.84 21.25
CA ALA A 202 1.11 -7.18 20.22
C ALA A 202 2.53 -6.76 20.65
N ILE A 203 3.50 -7.61 20.31
CA ILE A 203 4.94 -7.41 20.61
C ILE A 203 5.62 -6.54 19.54
N HIS A 204 6.92 -6.29 19.69
CA HIS A 204 7.71 -5.51 18.73
C HIS A 204 7.63 -6.06 17.29
N ASN A 205 7.86 -7.37 17.19
CA ASN A 205 8.02 -8.10 15.95
C ASN A 205 6.67 -8.27 15.23
N PHE A 206 6.41 -7.35 14.29
CA PHE A 206 5.20 -7.28 13.49
C PHE A 206 4.86 -8.60 12.79
N GLU A 207 5.87 -9.31 12.30
CA GLU A 207 5.73 -10.59 11.62
C GLU A 207 5.14 -11.70 12.52
N ASN A 208 5.24 -11.52 13.84
CA ASN A 208 4.79 -12.47 14.85
C ASN A 208 3.46 -12.09 15.48
N TRP A 209 2.79 -11.03 15.00
CA TRP A 209 1.46 -10.67 15.47
C TRP A 209 0.45 -11.76 15.10
N HIS A 210 -0.39 -12.11 16.06
CA HIS A 210 -1.32 -13.24 15.96
C HIS A 210 -2.58 -12.88 15.16
N PRO A 211 -3.31 -13.87 14.62
CA PRO A 211 -4.54 -13.62 13.85
C PRO A 211 -5.61 -12.79 14.55
N ASP A 212 -5.71 -12.88 15.88
CA ASP A 212 -6.60 -12.06 16.71
C ASP A 212 -6.14 -10.59 16.85
N GLN A 213 -4.96 -10.26 16.32
CA GLN A 213 -4.38 -8.92 16.30
C GLN A 213 -4.34 -8.32 14.88
N TRP A 214 -4.92 -9.00 13.87
CA TRP A 214 -4.81 -8.63 12.46
C TRP A 214 -5.78 -7.57 11.95
N ASP A 215 -6.53 -6.89 12.83
CA ASP A 215 -7.40 -5.78 12.46
C ASP A 215 -6.64 -4.65 11.73
N TRP A 216 -5.33 -4.54 11.95
CA TRP A 216 -4.45 -3.63 11.21
C TRP A 216 -4.52 -3.81 9.68
N LYS A 217 -4.85 -5.02 9.18
CA LYS A 217 -4.98 -5.31 7.75
C LYS A 217 -6.13 -4.52 7.12
N ASP A 218 -7.28 -4.49 7.81
CA ASP A 218 -8.47 -3.79 7.35
C ASP A 218 -8.24 -2.27 7.41
N GLU A 219 -7.64 -1.78 8.49
CA GLU A 219 -7.27 -0.37 8.68
C GLU A 219 -6.25 0.12 7.64
N LEU A 220 -5.19 -0.67 7.39
CA LEU A 220 -4.21 -0.34 6.36
C LEU A 220 -4.86 -0.35 4.97
N THR A 221 -5.69 -1.34 4.67
CA THR A 221 -6.42 -1.40 3.39
C THR A 221 -7.28 -0.16 3.19
N ALA A 222 -8.04 0.24 4.21
CA ALA A 222 -8.88 1.43 4.16
C ALA A 222 -8.05 2.71 3.95
N TRP A 223 -6.95 2.86 4.69
CA TRP A 223 -6.06 4.02 4.57
C TRP A 223 -5.36 4.08 3.21
N LEU A 224 -4.96 2.95 2.64
CA LEU A 224 -4.35 2.87 1.31
C LEU A 224 -5.36 3.18 0.19
N ARG A 225 -6.63 2.79 0.37
CA ARG A 225 -7.69 3.08 -0.59
C ARG A 225 -8.14 4.54 -0.52
N ARG A 226 -8.31 5.15 0.67
CA ARG A 226 -8.91 6.49 0.84
C ARG A 226 -10.17 6.67 -0.03
N ASP A 227 -10.22 7.74 -0.80
CA ASP A 227 -11.23 8.11 -1.79
C ASP A 227 -10.92 7.56 -3.19
N ARG A 228 -9.91 6.68 -3.35
CA ARG A 228 -9.56 6.12 -4.66
C ARG A 228 -10.77 5.47 -5.28
N ARG A 229 -10.96 5.72 -6.56
CA ARG A 229 -12.00 5.11 -7.37
C ARG A 229 -11.36 4.00 -8.22
N GLY A 230 -12.19 3.23 -8.90
CA GLY A 230 -11.79 2.05 -9.66
C GLY A 230 -12.20 0.74 -9.00
N LEU A 231 -11.59 -0.35 -9.47
CA LEU A 231 -11.89 -1.72 -9.05
C LEU A 231 -11.17 -2.10 -7.76
N TRP A 232 -11.93 -2.57 -6.80
CA TRP A 232 -11.50 -3.10 -5.51
C TRP A 232 -11.91 -4.56 -5.42
N LYS A 233 -10.99 -5.41 -4.98
CA LYS A 233 -11.20 -6.84 -4.84
C LYS A 233 -11.22 -7.26 -3.37
N ASP A 234 -11.94 -8.34 -3.10
CA ASP A 234 -11.88 -9.08 -1.83
C ASP A 234 -12.03 -8.20 -0.57
N ILE A 235 -12.99 -7.28 -0.62
CA ILE A 235 -13.39 -6.45 0.53
C ILE A 235 -14.20 -7.33 1.49
N VAL A 236 -13.71 -7.53 2.70
CA VAL A 236 -14.50 -8.21 3.74
C VAL A 236 -15.61 -7.27 4.19
N TYR A 237 -16.87 -7.68 4.06
CA TYR A 237 -18.02 -6.86 4.49
C TYR A 237 -18.74 -7.45 5.71
N ASP A 238 -18.56 -8.74 5.98
CA ASP A 238 -19.11 -9.42 7.15
C ASP A 238 -18.28 -10.67 7.51
N ARG A 239 -18.39 -11.12 8.77
CA ARG A 239 -17.70 -12.30 9.31
C ARG A 239 -18.64 -13.20 10.13
N PRO A 240 -19.75 -13.72 9.57
CA PRO A 240 -20.65 -14.61 10.30
C PRO A 240 -19.89 -15.87 10.74
N GLU A 241 -19.95 -16.16 12.05
CA GLU A 241 -19.23 -17.29 12.67
C GLU A 241 -17.72 -17.32 12.35
N GLY A 242 -17.12 -16.14 12.14
CA GLY A 242 -15.68 -16.02 11.82
C GLY A 242 -15.31 -16.37 10.38
N ARG A 243 -16.28 -16.61 9.49
CA ARG A 243 -16.03 -16.84 8.05
C ARG A 243 -16.23 -15.54 7.27
N GLU A 244 -15.23 -15.14 6.50
CA GLU A 244 -15.28 -13.89 5.72
C GLU A 244 -16.28 -13.99 4.57
N LEU A 245 -17.19 -13.02 4.48
CA LEU A 245 -17.96 -12.73 3.29
C LEU A 245 -17.31 -11.57 2.55
N LEU A 246 -16.96 -11.81 1.29
CA LEU A 246 -16.19 -10.87 0.48
C LEU A 246 -17.06 -10.14 -0.54
N MET A 247 -16.60 -8.99 -0.96
CA MET A 247 -17.21 -8.15 -1.97
C MET A 247 -16.15 -7.60 -2.91
N ASP A 248 -16.47 -7.52 -4.19
CA ASP A 248 -15.75 -6.71 -5.15
C ASP A 248 -16.55 -5.43 -5.38
N ALA A 249 -15.88 -4.28 -5.44
CA ALA A 249 -16.52 -3.01 -5.71
C ALA A 249 -15.85 -2.32 -6.90
N TYR A 250 -16.63 -1.64 -7.72
CA TYR A 250 -16.11 -0.68 -8.68
C TYR A 250 -16.77 0.66 -8.45
N ILE A 251 -15.96 1.68 -8.24
CA ILE A 251 -16.44 3.05 -8.09
C ILE A 251 -15.96 3.84 -9.30
N PRO A 252 -16.82 4.31 -10.21
CA PRO A 252 -16.36 5.11 -11.35
C PRO A 252 -15.76 6.45 -10.90
N GLU A 253 -14.83 6.95 -11.72
CA GLU A 253 -14.19 8.25 -11.56
C GLU A 253 -15.19 9.41 -11.73
N GLY A 254 -14.94 10.52 -11.02
CA GLY A 254 -15.75 11.74 -11.09
C GLY A 254 -16.57 12.05 -9.83
N HIS A 255 -16.89 13.34 -9.65
CA HIS A 255 -17.60 13.83 -8.48
C HIS A 255 -19.08 14.00 -8.79
N LYS A 256 -19.92 13.17 -8.15
CA LYS A 256 -21.38 13.25 -7.98
C LYS A 256 -21.79 12.10 -7.05
N PRO A 257 -22.96 12.16 -6.38
CA PRO A 257 -23.61 10.94 -5.93
C PRO A 257 -23.75 9.98 -7.12
N LEU A 258 -23.15 8.80 -7.00
CA LEU A 258 -23.20 7.77 -8.04
C LEU A 258 -24.38 6.84 -7.75
N PRO A 259 -25.17 6.43 -8.75
CA PRO A 259 -26.12 5.35 -8.54
C PRO A 259 -25.33 4.06 -8.23
N ALA A 260 -25.82 3.28 -7.26
CA ALA A 260 -25.15 2.07 -6.80
C ALA A 260 -25.99 0.82 -7.12
N VAL A 261 -25.34 -0.27 -7.49
CA VAL A 261 -25.94 -1.59 -7.70
C VAL A 261 -25.24 -2.61 -6.80
N ILE A 262 -26.02 -3.34 -6.01
CA ILE A 262 -25.54 -4.55 -5.33
C ILE A 262 -25.92 -5.75 -6.20
N ILE A 263 -24.91 -6.52 -6.58
CA ILE A 263 -25.04 -7.70 -7.42
C ILE A 263 -24.94 -8.92 -6.52
N VAL A 264 -26.03 -9.68 -6.49
CA VAL A 264 -26.11 -10.98 -5.81
C VAL A 264 -26.09 -12.05 -6.88
N HIS A 265 -25.09 -12.93 -6.84
CA HIS A 265 -24.95 -13.95 -7.86
C HIS A 265 -26.04 -15.04 -7.77
N GLY A 266 -26.28 -15.74 -8.88
CA GLY A 266 -27.13 -16.92 -8.90
C GLY A 266 -26.43 -18.17 -8.35
N GLY A 267 -26.96 -19.35 -8.64
CA GLY A 267 -26.34 -20.63 -8.22
C GLY A 267 -27.09 -21.34 -7.08
N GLY A 268 -28.34 -20.97 -6.85
CA GLY A 268 -29.27 -21.77 -6.05
C GLY A 268 -28.88 -21.96 -4.59
N TRP A 269 -28.07 -21.04 -4.04
CA TRP A 269 -27.54 -21.11 -2.67
C TRP A 269 -26.49 -22.20 -2.39
N GLU A 270 -26.03 -22.87 -3.44
CA GLU A 270 -25.08 -23.99 -3.34
C GLU A 270 -23.77 -23.71 -4.09
N ALA A 271 -23.77 -22.74 -5.02
CA ALA A 271 -22.62 -22.44 -5.86
C ALA A 271 -22.55 -20.98 -6.28
N GLY A 272 -21.37 -20.58 -6.77
CA GLY A 272 -21.10 -19.24 -7.28
C GLY A 272 -20.16 -18.46 -6.36
N ASN A 273 -19.83 -17.24 -6.79
CA ASN A 273 -19.11 -16.25 -6.02
C ASN A 273 -19.36 -14.88 -6.66
N LYS A 274 -18.81 -13.82 -6.07
CA LYS A 274 -18.86 -12.42 -6.50
C LYS A 274 -18.38 -12.14 -7.92
N VAL A 275 -17.86 -13.12 -8.66
CA VAL A 275 -17.52 -13.02 -10.08
C VAL A 275 -18.37 -13.97 -10.94
N THR A 276 -18.68 -15.16 -10.43
CA THR A 276 -19.31 -16.22 -11.20
C THR A 276 -20.79 -15.91 -11.48
N TYR A 277 -21.27 -16.26 -12.68
CA TYR A 277 -22.63 -16.01 -13.17
C TYR A 277 -23.00 -14.54 -13.42
N VAL A 278 -22.19 -13.58 -12.97
CA VAL A 278 -22.52 -12.15 -13.00
C VAL A 278 -21.54 -11.28 -13.78
N SER A 279 -20.36 -11.79 -14.17
CA SER A 279 -19.35 -11.02 -14.90
C SER A 279 -19.87 -10.18 -16.09
N PRO A 280 -20.81 -10.67 -16.94
CA PRO A 280 -21.33 -9.87 -18.05
C PRO A 280 -22.07 -8.58 -17.63
N LEU A 281 -22.39 -8.40 -16.35
CA LEU A 281 -23.03 -7.19 -15.83
C LEU A 281 -22.03 -6.07 -15.53
N PHE A 282 -20.75 -6.38 -15.27
CA PHE A 282 -19.81 -5.40 -14.72
C PHE A 282 -19.45 -4.27 -15.69
N GLU A 283 -19.13 -4.61 -16.94
CA GLU A 283 -18.75 -3.63 -17.96
C GLU A 283 -19.91 -2.67 -18.31
N PRO A 284 -21.14 -3.16 -18.64
CA PRO A 284 -22.27 -2.26 -18.89
C PRO A 284 -22.60 -1.33 -17.71
N LEU A 285 -22.49 -1.80 -16.47
CA LEU A 285 -22.70 -0.98 -15.27
C LEU A 285 -21.62 0.09 -15.11
N ALA A 286 -20.36 -0.26 -15.32
CA ALA A 286 -19.23 0.67 -15.25
C ALA A 286 -19.33 1.74 -16.35
N GLU A 287 -19.62 1.36 -17.59
CA GLU A 287 -19.81 2.30 -18.72
C GLU A 287 -21.00 3.23 -18.51
N ALA A 288 -22.07 2.75 -17.87
CA ALA A 288 -23.22 3.57 -17.51
C ALA A 288 -22.97 4.50 -16.31
N GLY A 289 -21.79 4.44 -15.68
CA GLY A 289 -21.42 5.30 -14.55
C GLY A 289 -22.03 4.86 -13.21
N PHE A 290 -22.41 3.60 -13.08
CA PHE A 290 -22.86 3.04 -11.80
C PHE A 290 -21.65 2.59 -10.97
N ALA A 291 -21.71 2.86 -9.67
CA ALA A 291 -20.93 2.09 -8.72
C ALA A 291 -21.57 0.70 -8.61
N TRP A 292 -20.78 -0.36 -8.73
CA TRP A 292 -21.30 -1.71 -8.52
C TRP A 292 -20.54 -2.42 -7.40
N PHE A 293 -21.26 -3.29 -6.71
CA PHE A 293 -20.80 -4.04 -5.54
C PHE A 293 -21.27 -5.48 -5.72
N SER A 294 -20.36 -6.40 -6.03
CA SER A 294 -20.69 -7.81 -6.22
C SER A 294 -20.27 -8.59 -4.97
N ILE A 295 -21.20 -9.32 -4.36
CA ILE A 295 -21.00 -9.91 -3.04
C ILE A 295 -20.98 -11.44 -3.08
N ASP A 296 -20.12 -12.03 -2.27
CA ASP A 296 -20.24 -13.41 -1.81
C ASP A 296 -21.30 -13.46 -0.71
N TYR A 297 -22.09 -14.54 -0.66
CA TYR A 297 -23.05 -14.80 0.43
C TYR A 297 -22.89 -16.24 0.93
N ARG A 298 -23.53 -16.56 2.06
CA ARG A 298 -23.39 -17.88 2.70
C ARG A 298 -23.93 -18.99 1.80
N LEU A 299 -23.10 -19.97 1.44
CA LEU A 299 -23.46 -21.12 0.61
C LEU A 299 -23.56 -22.41 1.41
N ALA A 300 -24.45 -23.30 1.01
CA ALA A 300 -24.44 -24.68 1.47
C ALA A 300 -23.17 -25.41 0.98
N PRO A 301 -22.64 -26.42 1.71
CA PRO A 301 -23.15 -26.98 2.97
C PRO A 301 -22.66 -26.24 4.21
N TYR A 302 -22.01 -25.08 4.06
CA TYR A 302 -21.40 -24.35 5.18
C TYR A 302 -22.43 -23.73 6.14
N VAL A 303 -23.65 -23.50 5.63
CA VAL A 303 -24.85 -23.10 6.36
C VAL A 303 -26.07 -23.87 5.82
N HIS A 304 -27.11 -24.04 6.64
CA HIS A 304 -28.38 -24.60 6.19
C HIS A 304 -29.25 -23.53 5.52
N ILE A 305 -30.15 -23.93 4.60
CA ILE A 305 -30.99 -22.99 3.83
C ILE A 305 -31.77 -21.97 4.70
N PRO A 306 -32.37 -22.36 5.85
CA PRO A 306 -33.03 -21.39 6.72
C PRO A 306 -32.07 -20.32 7.27
N GLU A 307 -30.86 -20.73 7.64
CA GLU A 307 -29.81 -19.85 8.19
C GLU A 307 -29.23 -18.91 7.13
N GLN A 308 -29.47 -19.14 5.83
CA GLN A 308 -29.02 -18.24 4.76
C GLN A 308 -29.78 -16.92 4.73
N LEU A 309 -31.02 -16.89 5.23
CA LEU A 309 -31.92 -15.74 5.18
C LEU A 309 -31.93 -14.89 6.47
N GLU A 310 -31.31 -15.37 7.54
CA GLU A 310 -31.22 -14.71 8.86
C GLU A 310 -29.90 -13.97 9.06
#